data_AF-A0A916GM72-F1
#
_entry.id   AF-A0A916GM72-F1
#
_cell.length_a   1.000
_cell.length_b   1.000
_cell.length_c   1.000
_cell.angle_alpha   90.00
_cell.angle_beta   90.00
_cell.angle_gamma   90.00
#
_symmetry.space_group_name_H-M   'P 1'
#
loop_
_entity.id
_entity.type
_entity.pdbx_description
1 polymer ?
#
loop_
_entity_poly.entity_id
_entity_poly.type
_entity_poly.pdbx_seq_one_letter_code
_entity_poly.pdbx_strand_id
1 'polypeptide(L)'
;MSTKIKYILTGLAGLTLLAVLIYQIPYVKSIVSWRVEKFTIYAKNIVNPPGPVPTALPVTPKPATPTAVATVTRGETATPIIDLTPTTEPTPTFAPLPAQASIASPPYEKQTPNNCGPATLSMALHLYGWEGSQADIASVIKPVLQDRNVNPEELRYYVRTQAGWLNMEYRVNGNLETLKRLLAANYPVIVESVTSLDPNDALGPNDDLWAAHYLLLTGYNDDTRTFTIQDSYHGADLTISYSQLEVEWKPFNNLYLVIYFPQFEEEIKSLLGADWDPAMNRQMAMDAAEADTVQNPNDAFAWFNLGSDLVYFDLYEEAALTYDKAREIGLPLRMFRYQFGPFLAYFHSNRNDDLLVLTDYARGITEMSEEAWLWYGFGLYRKGNYDGALKAWQKADKINPNFYEDQARKAMQLVQ
;
A
#
# COMPACT_ATOMS: atom_id res chain seq x y z
N MET A 1 28.20 27.10 -41.65
CA MET A 1 28.70 26.44 -40.42
C MET A 1 30.19 26.14 -40.59
N SER A 2 31.06 26.65 -39.71
CA SER A 2 32.51 26.53 -39.90
C SER A 2 33.00 25.08 -39.72
N THR A 3 34.10 24.72 -40.37
CA THR A 3 34.72 23.39 -40.29
C THR A 3 35.04 22.97 -38.86
N LYS A 4 35.39 23.94 -37.99
CA LYS A 4 35.59 23.70 -36.55
C LYS A 4 34.30 23.27 -35.84
N ILE A 5 33.17 23.90 -36.15
CA ILE A 5 31.87 23.51 -35.56
C ILE A 5 31.48 22.10 -36.02
N LYS A 6 31.79 21.71 -37.27
CA LYS A 6 31.53 20.34 -37.75
C LYS A 6 32.33 19.30 -36.97
N TYR A 7 33.63 19.52 -36.75
CA TYR A 7 34.46 18.60 -35.95
C TYR A 7 34.01 18.48 -34.50
N ILE A 8 33.58 19.59 -33.89
CA ILE A 8 33.01 19.59 -32.54
C ILE A 8 31.71 18.77 -32.49
N LEU A 9 30.79 18.99 -33.44
CA LEU A 9 29.55 18.22 -33.49
C LEU A 9 29.78 16.72 -33.74
N THR A 10 30.72 16.35 -34.62
CA THR A 10 31.05 14.94 -34.85
C THR A 10 31.72 14.30 -33.63
N GLY A 11 32.57 15.04 -32.91
CA GLY A 11 33.17 14.57 -31.66
C GLY A 11 32.14 14.36 -30.56
N LEU A 12 31.20 15.31 -30.40
CA LEU A 12 30.09 15.18 -29.46
C LEU A 12 29.19 13.99 -29.82
N ALA A 13 28.82 13.83 -31.09
CA ALA A 13 28.01 12.70 -31.53
C ALA A 13 28.71 11.35 -31.27
N GLY A 14 30.02 11.26 -31.51
CA GLY A 14 30.82 10.08 -31.19
C GLY A 14 30.86 9.77 -29.69
N LEU A 15 31.02 10.79 -28.85
CA LEU A 15 30.98 10.64 -27.39
C LEU A 15 29.59 10.22 -26.89
N THR A 16 28.51 10.80 -27.44
CA THR A 16 27.14 10.41 -27.10
C THR A 16 26.87 8.95 -27.50
N LEU A 17 27.29 8.54 -28.70
CA LEU A 17 27.15 7.15 -29.13
C LEU A 17 27.92 6.19 -28.22
N LEU A 18 29.17 6.53 -27.87
CA LEU A 18 29.97 5.75 -26.93
C LEU A 18 29.30 5.65 -25.54
N ALA A 19 28.75 6.75 -25.03
CA ALA A 19 28.01 6.77 -23.77
C ALA A 19 26.76 5.89 -23.83
N VAL A 20 26.00 5.93 -24.93
CA VAL A 20 24.84 5.05 -25.14
C VAL A 20 25.26 3.58 -25.17
N LEU A 21 26.34 3.24 -25.88
CA LEU A 21 26.86 1.87 -25.93
C LEU A 21 27.33 1.38 -24.55
N ILE A 22 28.06 2.21 -23.80
CA ILE A 22 28.48 1.91 -22.42
C ILE A 22 27.25 1.73 -21.50
N TYR A 23 26.21 2.55 -21.67
CA TYR A 23 24.97 2.43 -20.89
C TYR A 23 24.19 1.13 -21.16
N GLN A 24 24.38 0.47 -22.32
CA GLN A 24 23.77 -0.84 -22.59
C GLN A 24 24.42 -1.99 -21.80
N ILE A 25 25.60 -1.78 -21.22
CA ILE A 25 26.26 -2.79 -20.37
C ILE A 25 25.42 -2.97 -19.09
N PRO A 26 24.94 -4.19 -18.76
CA PRO A 26 24.01 -4.40 -17.64
C PRO A 26 24.49 -3.84 -16.31
N TYR A 27 25.78 -4.00 -16.00
CA TYR A 27 26.41 -3.46 -14.79
C TYR A 27 26.43 -1.93 -14.75
N VAL A 28 26.70 -1.28 -15.89
CA VAL A 28 26.66 0.19 -15.95
C VAL A 28 25.21 0.67 -15.82
N LYS A 29 24.29 -0.01 -16.50
CA LYS A 29 22.86 0.31 -16.45
C LYS A 29 22.34 0.23 -15.02
N SER A 30 22.69 -0.80 -14.24
CA SER A 30 22.23 -0.94 -12.85
C SER A 30 22.76 0.15 -11.92
N ILE A 31 23.97 0.67 -12.17
CA ILE A 31 24.58 1.74 -11.36
C ILE A 31 24.09 3.13 -11.77
N VAL A 32 23.79 3.33 -13.05
CA VAL A 32 23.53 4.66 -13.62
C VAL A 32 22.04 4.93 -13.81
N SER A 33 21.20 3.91 -14.02
CA SER A 33 19.77 4.08 -14.32
C SER A 33 19.04 4.93 -13.28
N TRP A 34 19.26 4.67 -11.99
CA TRP A 34 18.62 5.42 -10.92
C TRP A 34 19.07 6.89 -10.88
N ARG A 35 20.33 7.19 -11.24
CA ARG A 35 20.83 8.57 -11.33
C ARG A 35 20.20 9.32 -12.49
N VAL A 36 20.05 8.64 -13.63
CA VAL A 36 19.37 9.19 -14.81
C VAL A 36 17.89 9.42 -14.51
N GLU A 37 17.22 8.47 -13.86
CA GLU A 37 15.83 8.60 -13.43
C GLU A 37 15.67 9.78 -12.46
N LYS A 38 16.49 9.84 -11.41
CA LYS A 38 16.48 10.92 -10.43
C LYS A 38 16.68 12.29 -11.09
N PHE A 39 17.67 12.40 -11.99
CA PHE A 39 17.88 13.64 -12.76
C PHE A 39 16.69 13.98 -13.66
N THR A 40 16.10 12.98 -14.33
CA THR A 40 14.96 13.17 -15.24
C THR A 40 13.73 13.66 -14.47
N ILE A 41 13.44 13.03 -13.32
CA ILE A 41 12.36 13.42 -12.42
C ILE A 41 12.60 14.83 -11.88
N TYR A 42 13.81 15.10 -11.38
CA TYR A 42 14.19 16.41 -10.87
C TYR A 42 14.04 17.50 -11.94
N ALA A 43 14.56 17.27 -13.16
CA ALA A 43 14.45 18.21 -14.27
C ALA A 43 12.98 18.43 -14.70
N LYS A 44 12.17 17.36 -14.77
CA LYS A 44 10.73 17.45 -15.02
C LYS A 44 10.05 18.35 -13.98
N ASN A 45 10.39 18.15 -12.71
CA ASN A 45 9.70 18.82 -11.60
C ASN A 45 10.23 20.24 -11.32
N ILE A 46 11.42 20.60 -11.82
CA ILE A 46 11.81 22.02 -11.90
C ILE A 46 10.88 22.77 -12.87
N VAL A 47 10.56 22.15 -14.01
CA VAL A 47 9.75 22.79 -15.06
C VAL A 47 8.26 22.75 -14.71
N ASN A 48 7.79 21.64 -14.15
CA ASN A 48 6.40 21.44 -13.75
C ASN A 48 6.35 20.69 -12.41
N PRO A 49 6.53 21.38 -11.28
CA PRO A 49 6.52 20.74 -9.97
C PRO A 49 5.17 20.09 -9.69
N PRO A 50 5.13 18.94 -9.02
CA PRO A 50 3.87 18.33 -8.63
C PRO A 50 3.10 19.27 -7.70
N GLY A 51 1.86 19.55 -8.06
CA GLY A 51 0.91 20.24 -7.18
C GLY A 51 0.41 19.33 -6.06
N PRO A 52 -0.40 19.87 -5.13
CA PRO A 52 -1.10 19.03 -4.16
C PRO A 52 -1.97 18.00 -4.87
N VAL A 53 -2.32 16.93 -4.15
CA VAL A 53 -3.31 15.96 -4.61
C VAL A 53 -4.56 16.72 -5.10
N PRO A 54 -5.03 16.48 -6.34
CA PRO A 54 -6.17 17.21 -6.86
C PRO A 54 -7.39 16.93 -6.00
N THR A 55 -8.21 17.94 -5.74
CA THR A 55 -9.53 17.73 -5.14
C THR A 55 -10.48 17.09 -6.15
N ALA A 56 -11.56 16.51 -5.65
CA ALA A 56 -12.58 15.92 -6.51
C ALA A 56 -13.29 17.01 -7.35
N LEU A 57 -13.70 16.63 -8.56
CA LEU A 57 -14.48 17.52 -9.42
C LEU A 57 -15.85 17.79 -8.78
N PRO A 58 -16.42 18.99 -8.97
CA PRO A 58 -17.75 19.29 -8.45
C PRO A 58 -18.76 18.27 -8.96
N VAL A 59 -19.29 17.45 -8.05
CA VAL A 59 -20.38 16.55 -8.38
C VAL A 59 -21.64 17.41 -8.49
N THR A 60 -22.35 17.36 -9.62
CA THR A 60 -23.76 17.74 -9.58
C THR A 60 -24.44 16.64 -8.77
N PRO A 61 -24.99 16.94 -7.57
CA PRO A 61 -25.62 15.90 -6.80
C PRO A 61 -26.74 15.31 -7.65
N LYS A 62 -26.60 14.05 -8.04
CA LYS A 62 -27.76 13.26 -8.41
C LYS A 62 -28.65 13.34 -7.18
N PRO A 63 -29.91 13.79 -7.29
CA PRO A 63 -30.79 13.83 -6.14
C PRO A 63 -30.71 12.47 -5.49
N ALA A 64 -30.38 12.46 -4.18
CA ALA A 64 -30.41 11.25 -3.39
C ALA A 64 -31.73 10.57 -3.73
N THR A 65 -31.67 9.48 -4.48
CA THR A 65 -32.80 8.57 -4.47
C THR A 65 -32.78 8.14 -3.02
N PRO A 66 -33.80 8.46 -2.20
CA PRO A 66 -33.80 7.97 -0.85
C PRO A 66 -33.65 6.47 -0.99
N THR A 67 -32.49 5.95 -0.62
CA THR A 67 -32.34 4.55 -0.33
C THR A 67 -33.41 4.35 0.71
N ALA A 68 -34.49 3.67 0.31
CA ALA A 68 -35.48 3.24 1.26
C ALA A 68 -34.66 2.49 2.30
N VAL A 69 -34.52 3.09 3.48
CA VAL A 69 -34.21 2.34 4.67
C VAL A 69 -35.21 1.21 4.60
N ALA A 70 -34.72 0.00 4.32
CA ALA A 70 -35.55 -1.18 4.44
C ALA A 70 -35.86 -1.24 5.93
N THR A 71 -36.92 -0.55 6.34
CA THR A 71 -37.61 -0.80 7.58
C THR A 71 -38.11 -2.21 7.40
N VAL A 72 -37.31 -3.17 7.88
CA VAL A 72 -37.75 -4.54 8.10
C VAL A 72 -38.92 -4.41 9.05
N THR A 73 -40.12 -4.34 8.49
CA THR A 73 -41.36 -4.38 9.25
C THR A 73 -41.44 -5.82 9.71
N ARG A 74 -40.95 -6.06 10.93
CA ARG A 74 -41.06 -7.35 11.62
C ARG A 74 -42.54 -7.64 11.75
N GLY A 75 -43.07 -8.46 10.84
CA GLY A 75 -44.43 -8.96 10.95
C GLY A 75 -44.57 -9.69 12.28
N GLU A 76 -45.56 -9.30 13.07
CA GLU A 76 -46.00 -10.02 14.26
C GLU A 76 -46.41 -11.43 13.84
N THR A 77 -45.47 -12.37 13.94
CA THR A 77 -45.76 -13.80 13.91
C THR A 77 -45.64 -14.28 15.34
N ALA A 78 -46.70 -14.92 15.84
CA ALA A 78 -46.81 -15.39 17.21
C ALA A 78 -45.56 -16.14 17.67
N THR A 79 -44.95 -15.62 18.73
CA THR A 79 -43.74 -16.11 19.39
C THR A 79 -43.98 -17.52 19.94
N PRO A 80 -43.25 -18.56 19.50
CA PRO A 80 -43.05 -19.71 20.37
C PRO A 80 -42.21 -19.25 21.56
N ILE A 81 -42.68 -19.51 22.78
CA ILE A 81 -41.93 -19.21 24.01
C ILE A 81 -40.66 -20.06 23.97
N ILE A 82 -39.56 -19.47 23.52
CA ILE A 82 -38.21 -19.97 23.70
C ILE A 82 -37.76 -19.40 25.05
N ASP A 83 -37.37 -20.30 25.96
CA ASP A 83 -36.72 -19.97 27.22
C ASP A 83 -35.41 -19.23 26.91
N LEU A 84 -35.44 -17.90 26.97
CA LEU A 84 -34.30 -17.01 26.80
C LEU A 84 -33.54 -16.90 28.13
N THR A 85 -33.09 -18.04 28.65
CA THR A 85 -31.95 -18.00 29.57
C THR A 85 -30.74 -17.58 28.73
N PRO A 86 -30.14 -16.40 28.96
CA PRO A 86 -28.92 -16.02 28.25
C PRO A 86 -27.86 -17.03 28.63
N THR A 87 -27.50 -17.91 27.69
CA THR A 87 -26.21 -18.59 27.76
C THR A 87 -25.20 -17.51 27.45
N THR A 88 -24.72 -16.83 28.49
CA THR A 88 -23.49 -16.03 28.43
C THR A 88 -22.36 -17.02 28.20
N GLU A 89 -22.17 -17.41 26.94
CA GLU A 89 -20.94 -18.07 26.55
C GLU A 89 -19.84 -17.03 26.83
N PRO A 90 -18.88 -17.31 27.73
CA PRO A 90 -17.87 -16.33 28.08
C PRO A 90 -17.09 -16.01 26.80
N THR A 91 -17.12 -14.75 26.37
CA THR A 91 -16.16 -14.26 25.38
C THR A 91 -14.77 -14.60 25.93
N PRO A 92 -13.94 -15.36 25.21
CA PRO A 92 -12.62 -15.72 25.70
C PRO A 92 -11.83 -14.45 25.99
N THR A 93 -11.56 -14.18 27.26
CA THR A 93 -10.71 -13.08 27.69
C THR A 93 -9.27 -13.45 27.37
N PHE A 94 -8.57 -12.60 26.61
CA PHE A 94 -7.16 -12.82 26.30
C PHE A 94 -6.32 -12.94 27.58
N ALA A 95 -5.28 -13.78 27.53
CA ALA A 95 -4.33 -13.88 28.63
C ALA A 95 -3.62 -12.53 28.87
N PRO A 96 -3.29 -12.20 30.13
CA PRO A 96 -2.53 -10.98 30.42
C PRO A 96 -1.17 -11.01 29.74
N LEU A 97 -0.81 -9.90 29.09
CA LEU A 97 0.47 -9.77 28.39
C LEU A 97 1.62 -9.59 29.39
N PRO A 98 2.82 -10.16 29.12
CA PRO A 98 4.01 -9.78 29.87
C PRO A 98 4.36 -8.31 29.62
N ALA A 99 5.04 -7.65 30.56
CA ALA A 99 5.44 -6.24 30.43
C ALA A 99 6.45 -5.99 29.29
N GLN A 100 7.14 -7.04 28.86
CA GLN A 100 8.08 -7.00 27.75
C GLN A 100 8.15 -8.37 27.09
N ALA A 101 8.38 -8.38 25.78
CA ALA A 101 8.69 -9.58 25.01
C ALA A 101 9.68 -9.24 23.90
N SER A 102 10.53 -10.18 23.53
CA SER A 102 11.46 -10.03 22.40
C SER A 102 11.67 -11.36 21.69
N ILE A 103 11.82 -11.24 20.37
CA ILE A 103 12.22 -12.28 19.43
C ILE A 103 13.67 -11.98 19.06
N ALA A 104 14.48 -13.00 18.87
CA ALA A 104 15.85 -12.81 18.41
C ALA A 104 15.87 -12.06 17.08
N SER A 105 16.69 -11.03 16.96
CA SER A 105 16.77 -10.22 15.76
C SER A 105 17.27 -11.05 14.56
N PRO A 106 16.66 -10.92 13.37
CA PRO A 106 17.17 -11.56 12.18
C PRO A 106 18.48 -10.91 11.72
N PRO A 107 19.24 -11.55 10.82
CA PRO A 107 20.29 -10.87 10.08
C PRO A 107 19.74 -9.61 9.40
N TYR A 108 20.37 -8.46 9.67
CA TYR A 108 19.93 -7.21 9.08
C TYR A 108 20.19 -7.16 7.57
N GLU A 109 19.17 -6.78 6.81
CA GLU A 109 19.28 -6.58 5.37
C GLU A 109 18.87 -5.16 4.98
N LYS A 110 19.87 -4.36 4.57
CA LYS A 110 19.62 -3.01 4.06
C LYS A 110 18.89 -3.07 2.72
N GLN A 111 17.80 -2.31 2.58
CA GLN A 111 17.05 -2.28 1.34
C GLN A 111 17.87 -1.71 0.17
N THR A 112 17.65 -2.28 -1.01
CA THR A 112 17.97 -1.63 -2.29
C THR A 112 16.90 -0.58 -2.63
N PRO A 113 17.09 0.28 -3.65
CA PRO A 113 16.12 1.33 -3.99
C PRO A 113 14.69 0.79 -4.16
N ASN A 114 13.73 1.43 -3.48
CA ASN A 114 12.31 1.09 -3.43
C ASN A 114 12.00 -0.36 -3.00
N ASN A 115 12.85 -0.97 -2.17
CA ASN A 115 12.76 -2.40 -1.85
C ASN A 115 12.43 -2.68 -0.36
N CYS A 116 11.76 -1.75 0.32
CA CYS A 116 11.43 -1.89 1.73
C CYS A 116 10.60 -3.15 2.02
N GLY A 117 9.54 -3.41 1.24
CA GLY A 117 8.71 -4.61 1.39
C GLY A 117 9.52 -5.91 1.27
N PRO A 118 10.24 -6.15 0.16
CA PRO A 118 11.07 -7.34 0.01
C PRO A 118 12.20 -7.48 1.04
N ALA A 119 12.86 -6.39 1.43
CA ALA A 119 13.90 -6.42 2.46
C ALA A 119 13.33 -6.75 3.85
N THR A 120 12.19 -6.14 4.21
CA THR A 120 11.51 -6.40 5.47
C THR A 120 10.96 -7.83 5.52
N LEU A 121 10.39 -8.34 4.42
CA LEU A 121 9.95 -9.73 4.31
C LEU A 121 11.13 -10.71 4.38
N SER A 122 12.26 -10.40 3.75
CA SER A 122 13.48 -11.22 3.82
C SER A 122 13.94 -11.42 5.27
N MET A 123 14.09 -10.32 6.02
CA MET A 123 14.44 -10.36 7.44
C MET A 123 13.43 -11.18 8.24
N ALA A 124 12.13 -11.02 7.97
CA ALA A 124 11.10 -11.80 8.65
C ALA A 124 11.19 -13.30 8.35
N LEU A 125 11.45 -13.68 7.09
CA LEU A 125 11.56 -15.08 6.67
C LEU A 125 12.82 -15.77 7.21
N HIS A 126 13.92 -15.04 7.46
CA HIS A 126 15.11 -15.60 8.12
C HIS A 126 14.81 -16.08 9.54
N LEU A 127 13.83 -15.50 10.24
CA LEU A 127 13.36 -16.00 11.54
C LEU A 127 12.70 -17.38 11.45
N TYR A 128 12.28 -17.78 10.25
CA TYR A 128 11.67 -19.07 9.93
C TYR A 128 12.63 -20.03 9.22
N GLY A 129 13.93 -19.70 9.17
CA GLY A 129 14.97 -20.53 8.55
C GLY A 129 15.01 -20.48 7.03
N TRP A 130 14.40 -19.48 6.40
CA TRP A 130 14.62 -19.20 4.97
C TRP A 130 16.04 -18.66 4.75
N GLU A 131 16.67 -18.96 3.60
CA GLU A 131 18.09 -18.63 3.34
C GLU A 131 18.29 -17.69 2.13
N GLY A 132 17.21 -17.15 1.55
CA GLY A 132 17.31 -16.23 0.41
C GLY A 132 17.55 -14.78 0.80
N SER A 133 17.31 -13.87 -0.14
CA SER A 133 17.54 -12.43 -0.01
C SER A 133 16.38 -11.59 -0.53
N GLN A 134 16.39 -10.28 -0.26
CA GLN A 134 15.42 -9.35 -0.83
C GLN A 134 15.36 -9.39 -2.37
N ALA A 135 16.45 -9.82 -3.04
CA ALA A 135 16.52 -9.92 -4.49
C ALA A 135 15.69 -11.10 -5.02
N ASP A 136 15.68 -12.23 -4.30
CA ASP A 136 14.86 -13.40 -4.64
C ASP A 136 13.38 -13.05 -4.55
N ILE A 137 12.99 -12.33 -3.49
CA ILE A 137 11.63 -11.81 -3.31
C ILE A 137 11.27 -10.83 -4.42
N ALA A 138 12.08 -9.78 -4.60
CA ALA A 138 11.80 -8.73 -5.59
C ALA A 138 11.69 -9.28 -7.02
N SER A 139 12.44 -10.34 -7.37
CA SER A 139 12.37 -10.94 -8.71
C SER A 139 10.98 -11.51 -9.06
N VAL A 140 10.17 -11.84 -8.05
CA VAL A 140 8.83 -12.43 -8.21
C VAL A 140 7.75 -11.36 -8.15
N ILE A 141 7.77 -10.53 -7.11
CA ILE A 141 6.68 -9.59 -6.82
C ILE A 141 6.95 -8.15 -7.26
N LYS A 142 8.18 -7.85 -7.68
CA LYS A 142 8.59 -6.51 -8.09
C LYS A 142 9.64 -6.57 -9.21
N PRO A 143 9.32 -7.19 -10.37
CA PRO A 143 10.31 -7.55 -11.38
C PRO A 143 11.00 -6.33 -12.03
N VAL A 144 10.41 -5.14 -11.90
CA VAL A 144 11.00 -3.88 -12.38
C VAL A 144 11.49 -3.03 -11.22
N LEU A 145 12.77 -2.65 -11.26
CA LEU A 145 13.41 -1.87 -10.19
C LEU A 145 12.71 -0.52 -9.93
N GLN A 146 12.14 0.06 -10.98
CA GLN A 146 11.46 1.36 -10.94
C GLN A 146 10.03 1.32 -10.38
N ASP A 147 9.43 0.14 -10.26
CA ASP A 147 8.25 0.00 -9.42
C ASP A 147 8.61 0.47 -8.00
N ARG A 148 7.73 1.23 -7.37
CA ARG A 148 8.00 1.89 -6.08
C ARG A 148 7.13 1.37 -4.95
N ASN A 149 6.26 0.40 -5.22
CA ASN A 149 5.32 -0.13 -4.27
C ASN A 149 5.40 -1.66 -4.25
N VAL A 150 5.05 -2.25 -3.11
CA VAL A 150 4.75 -3.68 -3.01
C VAL A 150 3.57 -3.80 -2.06
N ASN A 151 2.46 -4.31 -2.57
CA ASN A 151 1.22 -4.44 -1.83
C ASN A 151 1.29 -5.61 -0.83
N PRO A 152 0.53 -5.56 0.28
CA PRO A 152 0.48 -6.65 1.27
C PRO A 152 0.07 -8.01 0.68
N GLU A 153 -0.81 -7.98 -0.32
CA GLU A 153 -1.24 -9.16 -1.06
C GLU A 153 -0.09 -9.83 -1.81
N GLU A 154 0.87 -9.04 -2.30
CA GLU A 154 2.03 -9.53 -3.04
C GLU A 154 3.05 -10.17 -2.08
N LEU A 155 3.29 -9.56 -0.91
CA LEU A 155 4.07 -10.19 0.16
C LEU A 155 3.47 -11.54 0.57
N ARG A 156 2.14 -11.58 0.78
CA ARG A 156 1.41 -12.82 1.09
C ARG A 156 1.51 -13.84 -0.03
N TYR A 157 1.38 -13.42 -1.28
CA TYR A 157 1.51 -14.28 -2.45
C TYR A 157 2.90 -14.93 -2.49
N TYR A 158 3.96 -14.16 -2.25
CA TYR A 158 5.31 -14.70 -2.17
C TYR A 158 5.43 -15.76 -1.08
N VAL A 159 4.96 -15.47 0.14
CA VAL A 159 5.01 -16.45 1.25
C VAL A 159 4.29 -17.73 0.87
N ARG A 160 3.06 -17.64 0.37
CA ARG A 160 2.24 -18.83 0.06
C ARG A 160 2.75 -19.65 -1.14
N THR A 161 3.48 -19.04 -2.06
CA THR A 161 3.90 -19.72 -3.31
C THR A 161 5.39 -20.08 -3.34
N GLN A 162 6.26 -19.24 -2.76
CA GLN A 162 7.71 -19.42 -2.78
C GLN A 162 8.27 -19.91 -1.44
N ALA A 163 7.61 -19.57 -0.33
CA ALA A 163 7.90 -20.09 1.01
C ALA A 163 6.75 -20.97 1.52
N GLY A 164 6.19 -21.83 0.65
CA GLY A 164 4.90 -22.50 0.85
C GLY A 164 4.77 -23.46 2.05
N TRP A 165 5.81 -23.61 2.87
CA TRP A 165 5.74 -24.23 4.19
C TRP A 165 5.30 -23.24 5.30
N LEU A 166 5.13 -21.97 4.95
CA LEU A 166 4.60 -20.90 5.80
C LEU A 166 3.26 -20.43 5.25
N ASN A 167 2.50 -19.77 6.12
CA ASN A 167 1.35 -18.96 5.76
C ASN A 167 1.60 -17.51 6.20
N MET A 168 0.90 -16.59 5.55
CA MET A 168 0.87 -15.19 5.94
C MET A 168 -0.58 -14.69 5.88
N GLU A 169 -0.97 -13.95 6.91
CA GLU A 169 -2.23 -13.22 6.97
C GLU A 169 -1.95 -11.74 7.22
N TYR A 170 -2.82 -10.88 6.70
CA TYR A 170 -2.79 -9.46 7.02
C TYR A 170 -4.18 -8.98 7.41
N ARG A 171 -4.23 -7.98 8.29
CA ARG A 171 -5.46 -7.35 8.77
C ARG A 171 -5.21 -5.86 8.93
N VAL A 172 -6.30 -5.10 8.99
CA VAL A 172 -6.28 -3.67 9.30
C VAL A 172 -6.81 -3.44 10.70
N ASN A 173 -6.97 -2.18 11.12
CA ASN A 173 -7.49 -1.84 12.45
C ASN A 173 -6.68 -2.47 13.60
N GLY A 174 -5.39 -2.71 13.35
CA GLY A 174 -4.50 -3.16 14.41
C GLY A 174 -4.38 -2.12 15.52
N ASN A 175 -4.01 -2.60 16.70
CA ASN A 175 -3.74 -1.76 17.87
C ASN A 175 -2.52 -2.30 18.61
N LEU A 176 -2.01 -1.51 19.56
CA LEU A 176 -0.82 -1.86 20.34
C LEU A 176 -0.95 -3.21 21.03
N GLU A 177 -2.14 -3.54 21.55
CA GLU A 177 -2.35 -4.79 22.27
C GLU A 177 -2.26 -6.00 21.34
N THR A 178 -2.80 -5.90 20.13
CA THR A 178 -2.70 -6.94 19.10
C THR A 178 -1.26 -7.19 18.70
N LEU A 179 -0.49 -6.12 18.44
CA LEU A 179 0.93 -6.23 18.10
C LEU A 179 1.72 -6.89 19.24
N LYS A 180 1.51 -6.45 20.49
CA LYS A 180 2.17 -7.05 21.67
C LYS A 180 1.79 -8.52 21.87
N ARG A 181 0.53 -8.87 21.65
CA ARG A 181 0.04 -10.24 21.81
C ARG A 181 0.71 -11.21 20.82
N LEU A 182 0.85 -10.79 19.56
CA LEU A 182 1.58 -11.55 18.55
C LEU A 182 3.06 -11.69 18.93
N LEU A 183 3.72 -10.60 19.32
CA LEU A 183 5.13 -10.61 19.72
C LEU A 183 5.39 -11.47 20.97
N ALA A 184 4.52 -11.40 21.97
CA ALA A 184 4.60 -12.21 23.18
C ALA A 184 4.43 -13.71 22.91
N ALA A 185 3.75 -14.06 21.81
CA ALA A 185 3.61 -15.41 21.31
C ALA A 185 4.71 -15.82 20.30
N ASN A 186 5.82 -15.05 20.21
CA ASN A 186 6.93 -15.28 19.28
C ASN A 186 6.58 -15.18 17.79
N TYR A 187 5.53 -14.43 17.43
CA TYR A 187 5.24 -14.09 16.03
C TYR A 187 5.75 -12.67 15.72
N PRO A 188 6.79 -12.51 14.89
CA PRO A 188 7.21 -11.19 14.44
C PRO A 188 6.12 -10.58 13.56
N VAL A 189 5.94 -9.27 13.66
CA VAL A 189 4.83 -8.57 12.98
C VAL A 189 5.41 -7.57 12.00
N ILE A 190 4.96 -7.62 10.74
CA ILE A 190 5.27 -6.57 9.77
C ILE A 190 4.13 -5.54 9.83
N VAL A 191 4.46 -4.26 9.87
CA VAL A 191 3.49 -3.16 9.74
C VAL A 191 3.90 -2.26 8.59
N GLU A 192 2.93 -1.63 7.93
CA GLU A 192 3.19 -0.55 6.99
C GLU A 192 3.00 0.80 7.70
N SER A 193 4.05 1.59 7.78
CA SER A 193 4.06 2.89 8.45
C SER A 193 4.55 3.99 7.51
N VAL A 194 4.47 5.23 7.98
CA VAL A 194 5.09 6.38 7.34
C VAL A 194 6.59 6.41 7.70
N THR A 195 7.40 6.77 6.71
CA THR A 195 8.77 7.22 6.90
C THR A 195 9.00 8.54 6.18
N SER A 196 10.15 9.16 6.44
CA SER A 196 10.63 10.33 5.70
C SER A 196 11.77 9.91 4.77
N LEU A 197 11.63 10.23 3.48
CA LEU A 197 12.69 10.01 2.49
C LEU A 197 13.90 10.91 2.77
N ASP A 198 15.06 10.51 2.26
CA ASP A 198 16.22 11.41 2.23
C ASP A 198 15.81 12.69 1.46
N PRO A 199 16.00 13.90 2.00
CA PRO A 199 15.72 15.15 1.30
C PRO A 199 16.42 15.26 -0.06
N ASN A 200 17.54 14.55 -0.24
CA ASN A 200 18.23 14.47 -1.53
C ASN A 200 17.42 13.70 -2.57
N ASP A 201 16.47 12.86 -2.17
CA ASP A 201 15.57 12.07 -3.03
C ASP A 201 14.21 12.75 -3.26
N ALA A 202 14.06 14.00 -2.82
CA ALA A 202 12.90 14.82 -3.11
C ALA A 202 12.63 14.92 -4.62
N LEU A 203 11.36 14.82 -5.00
CA LEU A 203 10.88 15.04 -6.36
C LEU A 203 11.03 16.52 -6.75
N GLY A 204 11.09 17.45 -5.80
CA GLY A 204 11.25 18.87 -6.05
C GLY A 204 11.27 19.67 -4.74
N PRO A 205 11.31 21.01 -4.79
CA PRO A 205 11.43 21.86 -3.61
C PRO A 205 10.21 21.80 -2.67
N ASN A 206 9.04 21.38 -3.17
CA ASN A 206 7.79 21.31 -2.40
C ASN A 206 7.42 19.87 -2.03
N ASP A 207 8.39 18.95 -2.07
CA ASP A 207 8.16 17.55 -1.72
C ASP A 207 7.98 17.40 -0.22
N ASP A 208 6.92 16.70 0.20
CA ASP A 208 6.58 16.45 1.61
C ASP A 208 7.43 15.33 2.25
N LEU A 209 8.30 14.67 1.47
CA LEU A 209 9.14 13.52 1.83
C LEU A 209 8.39 12.32 2.41
N TRP A 210 7.06 12.38 2.42
CA TRP A 210 6.20 11.34 2.96
C TRP A 210 6.30 10.10 2.08
N ALA A 211 6.56 8.95 2.69
CA ALA A 211 6.60 7.66 2.01
C ALA A 211 6.07 6.54 2.91
N ALA A 212 5.44 5.54 2.29
CA ALA A 212 5.16 4.28 2.94
C ALA A 212 6.46 3.49 3.17
N HIS A 213 6.50 2.74 4.26
CA HIS A 213 7.63 1.94 4.65
C HIS A 213 7.20 0.74 5.49
N TYR A 214 7.84 -0.41 5.30
CA TYR A 214 7.54 -1.59 6.08
C TYR A 214 8.54 -1.74 7.23
N LEU A 215 8.01 -1.85 8.45
CA LEU A 215 8.78 -2.14 9.66
C LEU A 215 8.54 -3.58 10.11
N LEU A 216 9.60 -4.27 10.53
CA LEU A 216 9.48 -5.57 11.21
C LEU A 216 9.61 -5.38 12.71
N LEU A 217 8.52 -5.58 13.45
CA LEU A 217 8.51 -5.55 14.90
C LEU A 217 9.03 -6.89 15.43
N THR A 218 9.97 -6.82 16.37
CA THR A 218 10.64 -7.98 16.99
C THR A 218 10.58 -7.96 18.51
N GLY A 219 10.02 -6.91 19.13
CA GLY A 219 9.80 -6.87 20.57
C GLY A 219 9.08 -5.63 21.04
N TYR A 220 8.74 -5.59 22.32
CA TYR A 220 8.19 -4.43 22.99
C TYR A 220 8.63 -4.36 24.46
N ASN A 221 8.56 -3.16 25.02
CA ASN A 221 8.83 -2.89 26.42
C ASN A 221 7.88 -1.82 26.95
N ASP A 222 7.05 -2.17 27.93
CA ASP A 222 6.06 -1.28 28.52
C ASP A 222 6.64 -0.25 29.49
N ASP A 223 7.81 -0.53 30.09
CA ASP A 223 8.51 0.44 30.95
C ASP A 223 9.00 1.63 30.13
N THR A 224 9.52 1.38 28.92
CA THR A 224 9.98 2.42 27.99
C THR A 224 8.90 2.87 27.01
N ARG A 225 7.78 2.14 26.91
CA ARG A 225 6.68 2.34 25.95
C ARG A 225 7.18 2.35 24.50
N THR A 226 7.99 1.35 24.15
CA THR A 226 8.59 1.24 22.82
C THR A 226 8.43 -0.14 22.22
N PHE A 227 8.36 -0.22 20.88
CA PHE A 227 8.67 -1.43 20.14
C PHE A 227 10.13 -1.45 19.70
N THR A 228 10.69 -2.65 19.58
CA THR A 228 11.95 -2.90 18.86
C THR A 228 11.63 -3.26 17.41
N ILE A 229 12.22 -2.54 16.47
CA ILE A 229 11.96 -2.65 15.04
C ILE A 229 13.24 -2.93 14.25
N GLN A 230 13.11 -3.70 13.17
CA GLN A 230 14.08 -3.75 12.09
C GLN A 230 13.57 -2.84 10.96
N ASP A 231 14.36 -1.84 10.63
CA ASP A 231 14.04 -0.87 9.60
C ASP A 231 15.06 -1.02 8.46
N SER A 232 14.63 -1.59 7.33
CA SER A 232 15.52 -1.87 6.20
C SER A 232 16.14 -0.62 5.57
N TYR A 233 15.60 0.58 5.84
CA TYR A 233 16.12 1.86 5.38
C TYR A 233 17.06 2.51 6.39
N HIS A 234 16.68 2.54 7.67
CA HIS A 234 17.36 3.28 8.72
C HIS A 234 18.34 2.45 9.57
N GLY A 235 18.07 1.17 9.82
CA GLY A 235 18.96 0.30 10.60
C GLY A 235 18.29 -0.85 11.35
N ALA A 236 19.14 -1.69 11.93
CA ALA A 236 18.74 -2.81 12.78
C ALA A 236 18.44 -2.36 14.22
N ASP A 237 17.58 -3.12 14.91
CA ASP A 237 17.34 -3.02 16.36
C ASP A 237 17.04 -1.61 16.86
N LEU A 238 16.34 -0.82 16.05
CA LEU A 238 15.89 0.52 16.43
C LEU A 238 14.71 0.44 17.38
N THR A 239 14.42 1.54 18.07
CA THR A 239 13.22 1.67 18.90
C THR A 239 12.29 2.73 18.34
N ILE A 240 11.00 2.45 18.40
CA ILE A 240 9.92 3.40 18.09
C ILE A 240 8.98 3.48 19.28
N SER A 241 8.59 4.69 19.68
CA SER A 241 7.62 4.87 20.77
C SER A 241 6.23 4.41 20.34
N TYR A 242 5.43 3.91 21.28
CA TYR A 242 4.04 3.51 21.02
C TYR A 242 3.23 4.61 20.35
N SER A 243 3.32 5.84 20.87
CA SER A 243 2.59 7.00 20.31
C SER A 243 3.07 7.40 18.93
N GLN A 244 4.37 7.25 18.64
CA GLN A 244 4.89 7.54 17.31
C GLN A 244 4.39 6.52 16.30
N LEU A 245 4.43 5.22 16.65
CA LEU A 245 3.92 4.17 15.78
C LEU A 245 2.43 4.37 15.49
N GLU A 246 1.59 4.68 16.49
CA GLU A 246 0.14 4.92 16.26
C GLU A 246 -0.12 6.02 15.23
N VAL A 247 0.67 7.10 15.25
CA VAL A 247 0.55 8.20 14.27
C VAL A 247 1.06 7.80 12.89
N GLU A 248 2.21 7.12 12.82
CA GLU A 248 2.83 6.72 11.56
C GLU A 248 2.13 5.52 10.90
N TRP A 249 1.37 4.75 11.66
CA TRP A 249 0.68 3.53 11.20
C TRP A 249 -0.74 3.80 10.69
N LYS A 250 -1.43 4.78 11.29
CA LYS A 250 -2.80 5.18 10.92
C LYS A 250 -3.01 5.44 9.42
N PRO A 251 -2.09 6.08 8.68
CA PRO A 251 -2.26 6.32 7.25
C PRO A 251 -2.45 5.07 6.39
N PHE A 252 -2.09 3.89 6.90
CA PHE A 252 -2.23 2.59 6.24
C PHE A 252 -3.31 1.73 6.90
N ASN A 253 -4.33 2.38 7.47
CA ASN A 253 -5.42 1.74 8.20
C ASN A 253 -4.97 0.78 9.32
N ASN A 254 -3.86 1.09 9.97
CA ASN A 254 -3.25 0.22 10.97
C ASN A 254 -3.04 -1.22 10.45
N LEU A 255 -2.55 -1.35 9.21
CA LEU A 255 -2.23 -2.62 8.57
C LEU A 255 -1.10 -3.37 9.27
N TYR A 256 -1.33 -4.64 9.60
CA TYR A 256 -0.29 -5.55 10.06
C TYR A 256 -0.35 -6.89 9.33
N LEU A 257 0.80 -7.54 9.23
CA LEU A 257 0.96 -8.87 8.65
C LEU A 257 1.64 -9.78 9.67
N VAL A 258 1.18 -11.03 9.71
CA VAL A 258 1.76 -12.09 10.54
C VAL A 258 2.11 -13.29 9.67
N ILE A 259 3.34 -13.79 9.84
CA ILE A 259 3.83 -15.02 9.22
C ILE A 259 3.76 -16.12 10.28
N TYR A 260 3.38 -17.34 9.90
CA TYR A 260 3.31 -18.47 10.82
C TYR A 260 3.42 -19.79 10.06
N PHE A 261 3.78 -20.88 10.75
CA PHE A 261 3.67 -22.20 10.17
C PHE A 261 2.21 -22.68 10.19
N PRO A 262 1.70 -23.35 9.13
CA PRO A 262 0.30 -23.77 9.05
C PRO A 262 -0.22 -24.57 10.24
N GLN A 263 0.62 -25.37 10.92
CA GLN A 263 0.20 -26.11 12.12
C GLN A 263 -0.16 -25.23 13.33
N PHE A 264 0.19 -23.94 13.31
CA PHE A 264 -0.14 -22.97 14.35
C PHE A 264 -1.33 -22.06 13.99
N GLU A 265 -2.09 -22.37 12.94
CA GLU A 265 -3.22 -21.54 12.51
C GLU A 265 -4.27 -21.33 13.62
N GLU A 266 -4.59 -22.37 14.39
CA GLU A 266 -5.54 -22.26 15.51
C GLU A 266 -5.03 -21.35 16.65
N GLU A 267 -3.71 -21.29 16.84
CA GLU A 267 -3.11 -20.34 17.78
C GLU A 267 -3.26 -18.90 17.25
N ILE A 268 -2.95 -18.66 15.97
CA ILE A 268 -3.14 -17.34 15.34
C ILE A 268 -4.61 -16.90 15.40
N LYS A 269 -5.56 -17.80 15.09
CA LYS A 269 -7.00 -17.57 15.27
C LYS A 269 -7.32 -17.12 16.69
N SER A 270 -6.77 -17.82 17.68
CA SER A 270 -6.96 -17.48 19.09
C SER A 270 -6.32 -16.15 19.47
N LEU A 271 -5.17 -15.78 18.89
CA LEU A 271 -4.46 -14.52 19.18
C LEU A 271 -5.17 -13.32 18.55
N LEU A 272 -5.71 -13.48 17.34
CA LEU A 272 -6.46 -12.43 16.64
C LEU A 272 -7.91 -12.31 17.10
N GLY A 273 -8.52 -13.40 17.57
CA GLY A 273 -9.92 -13.40 18.00
C GLY A 273 -10.84 -12.96 16.86
N ALA A 274 -11.63 -11.90 17.09
CA ALA A 274 -12.52 -11.32 16.09
C ALA A 274 -11.79 -10.86 14.82
N ASP A 275 -10.54 -10.41 14.95
CA ASP A 275 -9.74 -9.96 13.81
C ASP A 275 -9.35 -11.11 12.87
N TRP A 276 -9.50 -12.37 13.30
CA TRP A 276 -9.24 -13.51 12.41
C TRP A 276 -10.18 -13.51 11.20
N ASP A 277 -11.47 -13.19 11.36
CA ASP A 277 -12.37 -13.13 10.21
C ASP A 277 -12.14 -11.81 9.44
N PRO A 278 -11.76 -11.86 8.15
CA PRO A 278 -11.44 -10.64 7.41
C PRO A 278 -12.62 -9.65 7.31
N ALA A 279 -13.86 -10.15 7.18
CA ALA A 279 -15.03 -9.29 7.08
C ALA A 279 -15.36 -8.64 8.44
N MET A 280 -15.24 -9.40 9.54
CA MET A 280 -15.41 -8.87 10.89
C MET A 280 -14.33 -7.83 11.22
N ASN A 281 -13.05 -8.12 10.92
CA ASN A 281 -11.95 -7.17 11.06
C ASN A 281 -12.23 -5.87 10.28
N ARG A 282 -12.68 -5.99 9.03
CA ARG A 282 -12.97 -4.82 8.19
C ARG A 282 -14.18 -4.03 8.67
N GLN A 283 -15.21 -4.69 9.20
CA GLN A 283 -16.35 -4.01 9.81
C GLN A 283 -15.91 -3.21 11.03
N MET A 284 -15.08 -3.79 11.90
CA MET A 284 -14.51 -3.08 13.05
C MET A 284 -13.62 -1.91 12.62
N ALA A 285 -12.86 -2.07 11.53
CA ALA A 285 -12.05 -1.00 10.93
C ALA A 285 -12.93 0.16 10.44
N MET A 286 -14.01 -0.16 9.72
CA MET A 286 -14.97 0.81 9.22
C MET A 286 -15.64 1.58 10.36
N ASP A 287 -16.10 0.88 11.40
CA ASP A 287 -16.74 1.49 12.56
C ASP A 287 -15.77 2.42 13.31
N ALA A 288 -14.51 2.01 13.47
CA ALA A 288 -13.46 2.81 14.10
C ALA A 288 -13.11 4.05 13.27
N ALA A 289 -12.95 3.88 11.95
CA ALA A 289 -12.66 4.98 11.04
C ALA A 289 -13.83 5.98 10.97
N GLU A 290 -15.09 5.52 10.96
CA GLU A 290 -16.27 6.38 11.05
C GLU A 290 -16.26 7.19 12.35
N ALA A 291 -16.04 6.54 13.50
CA ALA A 291 -15.92 7.24 14.78
C ALA A 291 -14.80 8.30 14.77
N ASP A 292 -13.65 7.99 14.16
CA ASP A 292 -12.54 8.94 14.00
C ASP A 292 -12.91 10.15 13.14
N THR A 293 -13.66 9.96 12.05
CA THR A 293 -14.15 11.08 11.22
C THR A 293 -15.12 11.99 11.96
N VAL A 294 -15.88 11.45 12.92
CA VAL A 294 -16.77 12.24 13.78
C VAL A 294 -15.98 12.98 14.85
N GLN A 295 -15.01 12.32 15.48
CA GLN A 295 -14.19 12.91 16.54
C GLN A 295 -13.24 13.99 16.00
N ASN A 296 -12.65 13.76 14.82
CA ASN A 296 -11.79 14.71 14.14
C ASN A 296 -12.15 14.82 12.66
N PRO A 297 -13.12 15.68 12.30
CA PRO A 297 -13.58 15.86 10.92
C PRO A 297 -12.53 16.37 9.94
N ASN A 298 -11.38 16.85 10.43
CA ASN A 298 -10.25 17.34 9.64
C ASN A 298 -9.10 16.31 9.55
N ASP A 299 -9.32 15.07 9.96
CA ASP A 299 -8.35 13.99 9.79
C ASP A 299 -8.51 13.33 8.41
N ALA A 300 -7.65 13.73 7.46
CA ALA A 300 -7.68 13.18 6.11
C ALA A 300 -7.47 11.66 6.07
N PHE A 301 -6.66 11.10 6.98
CA PHE A 301 -6.38 9.67 7.01
C PHE A 301 -7.56 8.87 7.57
N ALA A 302 -8.30 9.41 8.55
CA ALA A 302 -9.55 8.78 9.00
C ALA A 302 -10.58 8.66 7.87
N TRP A 303 -10.79 9.75 7.11
CA TRP A 303 -11.66 9.73 5.93
C TRP A 303 -11.17 8.76 4.85
N PHE A 304 -9.85 8.70 4.63
CA PHE A 304 -9.26 7.78 3.67
C PHE A 304 -9.44 6.31 4.09
N ASN A 305 -9.19 5.98 5.36
CA ASN A 305 -9.36 4.64 5.91
C ASN A 305 -10.81 4.19 5.81
N LEU A 306 -11.77 5.06 6.18
CA LEU A 306 -13.19 4.79 6.02
C LEU A 306 -13.54 4.46 4.56
N GLY A 307 -13.01 5.23 3.59
CA GLY A 307 -13.15 4.91 2.15
C GLY A 307 -12.58 3.55 1.77
N SER A 308 -11.41 3.18 2.31
CA SER A 308 -10.76 1.88 2.04
C SER A 308 -11.51 0.70 2.63
N ASP A 309 -12.22 0.89 3.74
CA ASP A 309 -13.08 -0.12 4.34
C ASP A 309 -14.42 -0.23 3.60
N LEU A 310 -15.00 0.88 3.16
CA LEU A 310 -16.20 0.90 2.30
C LEU A 310 -15.94 0.21 0.94
N VAL A 311 -14.76 0.41 0.34
CA VAL A 311 -14.35 -0.30 -0.89
C VAL A 311 -14.33 -1.81 -0.69
N TYR A 312 -13.88 -2.30 0.47
CA TYR A 312 -13.86 -3.74 0.75
C TYR A 312 -15.27 -4.35 0.75
N PHE A 313 -16.28 -3.58 1.15
CA PHE A 313 -17.68 -3.99 1.13
C PHE A 313 -18.43 -3.62 -0.16
N ASP A 314 -17.71 -3.25 -1.22
CA ASP A 314 -18.27 -2.82 -2.51
C ASP A 314 -19.21 -1.59 -2.40
N LEU A 315 -19.11 -0.79 -1.32
CA LEU A 315 -19.88 0.43 -1.09
C LEU A 315 -19.20 1.62 -1.78
N TYR A 316 -19.12 1.53 -3.11
CA TYR A 316 -18.27 2.41 -3.91
C TYR A 316 -18.74 3.87 -3.98
N GLU A 317 -20.05 4.13 -3.93
CA GLU A 317 -20.59 5.50 -4.00
C GLU A 317 -20.24 6.27 -2.72
N GLU A 318 -20.44 5.65 -1.57
CA GLU A 318 -20.06 6.15 -0.26
C GLU A 318 -18.55 6.30 -0.15
N ALA A 319 -17.78 5.28 -0.59
CA ALA A 319 -16.32 5.35 -0.59
C ALA A 319 -15.79 6.52 -1.43
N ALA A 320 -16.39 6.79 -2.59
CA ALA A 320 -16.00 7.91 -3.43
C ALA A 320 -16.19 9.26 -2.70
N LEU A 321 -17.28 9.41 -1.92
CA LEU A 321 -17.55 10.63 -1.15
C LEU A 321 -16.59 10.77 0.04
N THR A 322 -16.23 9.69 0.73
CA THR A 322 -15.25 9.75 1.83
C THR A 322 -13.84 10.06 1.32
N TYR A 323 -13.44 9.48 0.19
CA TYR A 323 -12.18 9.83 -0.47
C TYR A 323 -12.14 11.27 -0.98
N ASP A 324 -13.26 11.80 -1.49
CA ASP A 324 -13.37 13.21 -1.84
C ASP A 324 -13.09 14.09 -0.62
N LYS A 325 -13.65 13.72 0.53
CA LYS A 325 -13.43 14.48 1.77
C LYS A 325 -11.97 14.43 2.22
N ALA A 326 -11.33 13.26 2.17
CA ALA A 326 -9.90 13.11 2.45
C ALA A 326 -9.05 14.00 1.53
N ARG A 327 -9.34 14.01 0.22
CA ARG A 327 -8.64 14.83 -0.78
C ARG A 327 -8.89 16.33 -0.60
N GLU A 328 -10.08 16.74 -0.15
CA GLU A 328 -10.40 18.13 0.17
C GLU A 328 -9.58 18.65 1.36
N ILE A 329 -9.44 17.84 2.42
CA ILE A 329 -8.64 18.17 3.60
C ILE A 329 -7.15 18.26 3.22
N GLY A 330 -6.68 17.31 2.41
CA GLY A 330 -5.33 17.24 1.90
C GLY A 330 -4.65 15.91 2.22
N LEU A 331 -4.00 15.34 1.21
CA LEU A 331 -3.28 14.08 1.32
C LEU A 331 -1.80 14.27 0.91
N PRO A 332 -0.90 13.41 1.41
CA PRO A 332 0.48 13.40 0.97
C PRO A 332 0.60 13.22 -0.56
N LEU A 333 1.60 13.84 -1.16
CA LEU A 333 1.87 13.83 -2.61
C LEU A 333 1.94 12.40 -3.18
N ARG A 334 2.46 11.47 -2.39
CA ARG A 334 2.68 10.07 -2.80
C ARG A 334 1.58 9.12 -2.34
N MET A 335 0.44 9.61 -1.86
CA MET A 335 -0.63 8.73 -1.36
C MET A 335 -0.99 7.63 -2.37
N PHE A 336 -1.22 7.99 -3.64
CA PHE A 336 -1.58 7.06 -4.71
C PHE A 336 -0.39 6.36 -5.37
N ARG A 337 0.80 6.44 -4.77
CA ARG A 337 1.88 5.48 -5.05
C ARG A 337 1.63 4.16 -4.33
N TYR A 338 0.96 4.19 -3.19
CA TYR A 338 0.82 3.05 -2.27
C TYR A 338 -0.62 2.60 -2.09
N GLN A 339 -1.59 3.52 -2.25
CA GLN A 339 -3.00 3.22 -1.95
C GLN A 339 -3.92 3.55 -3.14
N PHE A 340 -4.61 2.52 -3.65
CA PHE A 340 -5.33 2.57 -4.94
C PHE A 340 -6.86 2.47 -4.82
N GLY A 341 -7.41 2.30 -3.61
CA GLY A 341 -8.85 2.22 -3.35
C GLY A 341 -9.70 3.33 -4.01
N PRO A 342 -9.24 4.59 -4.07
CA PRO A 342 -9.95 5.65 -4.78
C PRO A 342 -10.17 5.37 -6.27
N PHE A 343 -9.24 4.68 -6.94
CA PHE A 343 -9.41 4.33 -8.36
C PHE A 343 -10.58 3.35 -8.56
N LEU A 344 -10.68 2.35 -7.68
CA LEU A 344 -11.78 1.38 -7.68
C LEU A 344 -13.10 2.09 -7.40
N ALA A 345 -13.15 2.91 -6.34
CA ALA A 345 -14.36 3.66 -5.97
C ALA A 345 -14.87 4.55 -7.10
N TYR A 346 -14.00 5.35 -7.74
CA TYR A 346 -14.43 6.22 -8.83
C TYR A 346 -14.83 5.46 -10.08
N PHE A 347 -14.15 4.34 -10.40
CA PHE A 347 -14.58 3.49 -11.50
C PHE A 347 -15.97 2.92 -11.22
N HIS A 348 -16.18 2.23 -10.11
CA HIS A 348 -17.47 1.56 -9.85
C HIS A 348 -18.63 2.54 -9.64
N SER A 349 -18.38 3.75 -9.15
CA SER A 349 -19.37 4.84 -8.99
C SER A 349 -19.56 5.68 -10.25
N ASN A 350 -18.99 5.27 -11.38
CA ASN A 350 -19.09 5.95 -12.68
C ASN A 350 -18.59 7.41 -12.69
N ARG A 351 -17.67 7.73 -11.78
CA ARG A 351 -16.98 9.03 -11.71
C ARG A 351 -15.72 9.02 -12.56
N ASN A 352 -15.91 8.78 -13.85
CA ASN A 352 -14.81 8.52 -14.78
C ASN A 352 -13.88 9.73 -14.97
N ASP A 353 -14.39 10.96 -14.84
CA ASP A 353 -13.57 12.17 -14.91
C ASP A 353 -12.66 12.32 -13.68
N ASP A 354 -13.16 12.04 -12.48
CA ASP A 354 -12.34 12.00 -11.26
C ASP A 354 -11.28 10.91 -11.34
N LEU A 355 -11.64 9.73 -11.85
CA LEU A 355 -10.69 8.63 -12.07
C LEU A 355 -9.55 9.07 -13.00
N LEU A 356 -9.86 9.71 -14.13
CA LEU A 356 -8.85 10.18 -15.09
C LEU A 356 -7.96 11.27 -14.52
N VAL A 357 -8.53 12.23 -13.78
CA VAL A 357 -7.75 13.28 -13.10
C VAL A 357 -6.80 12.68 -12.07
N LEU A 358 -7.28 11.75 -11.24
CA LEU A 358 -6.48 11.19 -10.15
C LEU A 358 -5.40 10.23 -10.67
N THR A 359 -5.72 9.41 -11.66
CA THR A 359 -4.74 8.50 -12.26
C THR A 359 -3.69 9.26 -13.08
N ASP A 360 -4.05 10.35 -13.77
CA ASP A 360 -3.06 11.21 -14.44
C ASP A 360 -2.12 11.87 -13.43
N TYR A 361 -2.66 12.37 -12.31
CA TYR A 361 -1.85 12.84 -11.18
C TYR A 361 -0.89 11.76 -10.66
N ALA A 362 -1.42 10.57 -10.33
CA ALA A 362 -0.62 9.47 -9.77
C ALA A 362 0.51 9.05 -10.72
N ARG A 363 0.23 8.95 -12.02
CA ARG A 363 1.23 8.70 -13.08
C ARG A 363 2.25 9.83 -13.22
N GLY A 364 1.83 11.07 -12.96
CA GLY A 364 2.71 12.23 -12.90
C GLY A 364 3.74 12.14 -11.79
N ILE A 365 3.34 11.63 -10.62
CA ILE A 365 4.16 11.40 -9.42
C ILE A 365 5.02 10.13 -9.53
N THR A 366 4.44 9.05 -10.03
CA THR A 366 5.06 7.72 -10.17
C THR A 366 4.74 7.13 -11.54
N GLU A 367 5.59 7.43 -12.52
CA GLU A 367 5.37 6.99 -13.92
C GLU A 367 5.45 5.48 -14.10
N MET A 368 6.08 4.78 -13.16
CA MET A 368 6.29 3.34 -13.20
C MET A 368 5.37 2.57 -12.24
N SER A 369 4.20 3.14 -11.87
CA SER A 369 3.13 2.37 -11.21
C SER A 369 2.20 1.76 -12.25
N GLU A 370 2.18 0.44 -12.32
CA GLU A 370 1.27 -0.33 -13.16
C GLU A 370 -0.19 -0.12 -12.79
N GLU A 371 -0.52 0.07 -11.50
CA GLU A 371 -1.87 0.32 -11.02
C GLU A 371 -2.42 1.61 -11.61
N ALA A 372 -1.63 2.68 -11.54
CA ALA A 372 -2.04 3.97 -12.06
C ALA A 372 -2.23 3.93 -13.59
N TRP A 373 -1.42 3.17 -14.33
CA TRP A 373 -1.62 2.95 -15.77
C TRP A 373 -2.83 2.06 -16.08
N LEU A 374 -3.05 1.00 -15.31
CA LEU A 374 -4.17 0.07 -15.46
C LEU A 374 -5.50 0.82 -15.31
N TRP A 375 -5.63 1.58 -14.22
CA TRP A 375 -6.83 2.35 -13.91
C TRP A 375 -7.03 3.55 -14.83
N TYR A 376 -5.95 4.20 -15.28
CA TYR A 376 -6.04 5.22 -16.33
C TYR A 376 -6.61 4.62 -17.63
N GLY A 377 -6.16 3.42 -18.02
CA GLY A 377 -6.70 2.70 -19.17
C GLY A 377 -8.19 2.39 -19.03
N PHE A 378 -8.63 1.94 -17.85
CA PHE A 378 -10.05 1.74 -17.55
C PHE A 378 -10.87 3.03 -17.62
N GLY A 379 -10.33 4.16 -17.15
CA GLY A 379 -10.95 5.47 -17.32
C GLY A 379 -11.12 5.86 -18.79
N LEU A 380 -10.07 5.68 -19.61
CA LEU A 380 -10.10 5.96 -21.04
C LEU A 380 -11.09 5.05 -21.79
N TYR A 381 -11.13 3.76 -21.44
CA TYR A 381 -12.08 2.79 -21.97
C TYR A 381 -13.52 3.26 -21.77
N ARG A 382 -13.87 3.71 -20.54
CA ARG A 382 -15.21 4.24 -20.26
C ARG A 382 -15.55 5.54 -20.96
N LYS A 383 -14.54 6.33 -21.35
CA LYS A 383 -14.71 7.52 -22.21
C LYS A 383 -14.81 7.18 -23.70
N GLY A 384 -14.71 5.90 -24.08
CA GLY A 384 -14.72 5.45 -25.48
C GLY A 384 -13.40 5.67 -26.22
N ASN A 385 -12.32 6.04 -25.52
CA ASN A 385 -10.98 6.16 -26.11
C ASN A 385 -10.24 4.81 -26.03
N TYR A 386 -10.65 3.86 -26.87
CA TYR A 386 -10.13 2.50 -26.87
C TYR A 386 -8.64 2.42 -27.25
N ASP A 387 -8.18 3.23 -28.21
CA ASP A 387 -6.76 3.31 -28.58
C ASP A 387 -5.88 3.79 -27.43
N GLY A 388 -6.36 4.78 -26.67
CA GLY A 388 -5.69 5.28 -25.48
C GLY A 388 -5.66 4.24 -24.36
N ALA A 389 -6.78 3.56 -24.13
CA ALA A 389 -6.88 2.48 -23.15
C ALA A 389 -5.90 1.35 -23.45
N LEU A 390 -5.83 0.89 -24.70
CA LEU A 390 -4.89 -0.14 -25.14
C LEU A 390 -3.44 0.27 -24.86
N LYS A 391 -3.04 1.50 -25.19
CA LYS A 391 -1.68 2.00 -24.93
C LYS A 391 -1.37 2.06 -23.43
N ALA A 392 -2.34 2.45 -22.60
CA ALA A 392 -2.18 2.50 -21.15
C ALA A 392 -1.99 1.09 -20.57
N TRP A 393 -2.80 0.11 -20.99
CA TRP A 393 -2.69 -1.27 -20.54
C TRP A 393 -1.42 -1.96 -21.05
N GLN A 394 -0.98 -1.68 -22.28
CA GLN A 394 0.34 -2.14 -22.77
C GLN A 394 1.49 -1.60 -21.92
N LYS A 395 1.38 -0.37 -21.43
CA LYS A 395 2.39 0.22 -20.55
C LYS A 395 2.34 -0.40 -19.14
N ALA A 396 1.17 -0.66 -18.58
CA ALA A 396 1.01 -1.42 -17.34
C ALA A 396 1.64 -2.83 -17.44
N ASP A 397 1.29 -3.59 -18.49
CA ASP A 397 1.85 -4.93 -18.75
C ASP A 397 3.37 -4.91 -18.93
N LYS A 398 3.93 -3.84 -19.54
CA LYS A 398 5.38 -3.67 -19.67
C LYS A 398 6.08 -3.39 -18.32
N ILE A 399 5.40 -2.73 -17.39
CA ILE A 399 5.94 -2.45 -16.04
C ILE A 399 5.93 -3.74 -15.22
N ASN A 400 4.78 -4.40 -15.13
CA ASN A 400 4.65 -5.64 -14.38
C ASN A 400 3.72 -6.60 -15.15
N PRO A 401 4.29 -7.52 -15.96
CA PRO A 401 3.50 -8.42 -16.79
C PRO A 401 2.66 -9.41 -15.98
N ASN A 402 3.03 -9.67 -14.73
CA ASN A 402 2.38 -10.62 -13.82
C ASN A 402 1.46 -9.94 -12.81
N PHE A 403 1.27 -8.61 -12.91
CA PHE A 403 0.46 -7.85 -11.98
C PHE A 403 -0.98 -8.38 -11.92
N TYR A 404 -1.42 -8.76 -10.70
CA TYR A 404 -2.71 -9.39 -10.40
C TYR A 404 -3.22 -10.36 -11.47
N GLU A 405 -2.45 -11.42 -11.76
CA GLU A 405 -2.85 -12.45 -12.74
C GLU A 405 -3.09 -11.87 -14.16
N ASP A 406 -2.12 -11.12 -14.68
CA ASP A 406 -2.12 -10.57 -16.03
C ASP A 406 -3.34 -9.64 -16.29
N GLN A 407 -3.79 -8.88 -15.28
CA GLN A 407 -4.96 -8.01 -15.38
C GLN A 407 -4.89 -7.03 -16.57
N ALA A 408 -3.70 -6.47 -16.84
CA ALA A 408 -3.49 -5.60 -17.99
C ALA A 408 -3.74 -6.34 -19.32
N ARG A 409 -3.31 -7.60 -19.45
CA ARG A 409 -3.58 -8.41 -20.65
C ARG A 409 -5.05 -8.75 -20.80
N LYS A 410 -5.71 -9.13 -19.70
CA LYS A 410 -7.16 -9.35 -19.66
C LYS A 410 -7.92 -8.08 -20.09
N ALA A 411 -7.50 -6.91 -19.63
CA ALA A 411 -8.11 -5.63 -20.00
C ALA A 411 -7.91 -5.31 -21.50
N MET A 412 -6.74 -5.59 -22.08
CA MET A 412 -6.50 -5.39 -23.52
C MET A 412 -7.47 -6.19 -24.41
N GLN A 413 -7.99 -7.33 -23.95
CA GLN A 413 -8.97 -8.13 -24.69
C GLN A 413 -10.35 -7.45 -24.80
N LEU A 414 -10.63 -6.40 -24.01
CA LEU A 414 -11.90 -5.67 -24.07
C LEU A 414 -12.02 -4.76 -25.30
N VAL A 415 -10.90 -4.48 -25.98
CA VAL A 415 -10.81 -3.51 -27.10
C VAL A 415 -10.22 -4.13 -28.38
N GLN A 416 -9.93 -5.43 -28.36
CA GLN A 416 -9.52 -6.23 -29.51
C GLN A 416 -10.73 -6.99 -30.04
#